data_AF-G7Q5H6-F1
#
_entry.id   AF-G7Q5H6-F1
#
_cell.length_a   1.000
_cell.length_b   1.000
_cell.length_c   1.000
_cell.angle_alpha   90.00
_cell.angle_beta   90.00
_cell.angle_gamma   90.00
#
_symmetry.space_group_name_H-M   'P 1'
#
loop_
_entity.id
_entity.type
_entity.pdbx_description
1 polymer ?
#
loop_
_entity_poly.entity_id
_entity_poly.type
_entity_poly.pdbx_seq_one_letter_code
_entity_poly.pdbx_strand_id
1 'polypeptide(L)'
;MRVTKSKKLMTAGEVRRTLDRLAFEIIERHDPACGLALVGIQRRGAELAARLKALLDARGGCDVPLGKLDINLYRDDWTNRDVQPQVGPSDIPFPLAGKNVVLIDDVLFSGRTIRAALEALLDYGRPNRVELLVLIDRRGHRELPIQADYFGKRVHTAQGEHVDVAVAELDGEDGVLLVG
;
A
#
# COMPACT_ATOMS: atom_id res chain seq x y z
N MET A 1 1.61 12.86 -32.65
CA MET A 1 1.47 11.77 -31.65
C MET A 1 2.67 11.88 -30.71
N ARG A 2 2.50 12.40 -29.48
CA ARG A 2 3.62 12.50 -28.51
C ARG A 2 3.88 11.09 -27.98
N VAL A 3 5.10 10.59 -28.16
CA VAL A 3 5.55 9.34 -27.53
C VAL A 3 5.69 9.63 -26.03
N THR A 4 4.80 9.07 -25.22
CA THR A 4 4.89 9.11 -23.76
C THR A 4 6.19 8.41 -23.36
N LYS A 5 7.11 9.13 -22.70
CA LYS A 5 8.40 8.59 -22.33
C LYS A 5 8.21 7.79 -21.05
N SER A 6 8.36 6.46 -21.11
CA SER A 6 8.32 5.61 -19.93
C SER A 6 9.71 5.07 -19.59
N LYS A 7 10.01 4.99 -18.30
CA LYS A 7 11.24 4.42 -17.76
C LYS A 7 10.88 3.32 -16.76
N LYS A 8 11.41 2.12 -16.97
CA LYS A 8 11.22 1.01 -16.02
C LYS A 8 11.96 1.31 -14.71
N LEU A 9 11.21 1.37 -13.61
CA LEU A 9 11.73 1.55 -12.26
C LEU A 9 11.99 0.21 -11.58
N MET A 10 11.12 -0.78 -11.80
CA MET A 10 11.27 -2.14 -11.29
C MET A 10 10.75 -3.16 -12.30
N THR A 11 11.48 -4.26 -12.45
CA THR A 11 11.08 -5.50 -13.11
C THR A 11 10.29 -6.40 -12.15
N ALA A 12 9.56 -7.39 -12.67
CA ALA A 12 8.88 -8.41 -11.87
C ALA A 12 9.83 -9.10 -10.86
N GLY A 13 11.06 -9.40 -11.28
CA GLY A 13 12.08 -9.98 -10.40
C GLY A 13 12.49 -9.04 -9.26
N GLU A 14 12.57 -7.74 -9.51
CA GLU A 14 12.85 -6.73 -8.48
C GLU A 14 11.66 -6.51 -7.54
N VAL A 15 10.41 -6.53 -8.04
CA VAL A 15 9.20 -6.44 -7.20
C VAL A 15 9.20 -7.59 -6.21
N ARG A 16 9.37 -8.84 -6.68
CA ARG A 16 9.43 -10.03 -5.83
C ARG A 16 10.52 -9.94 -4.75
N ARG A 17 11.77 -9.67 -5.14
CA ARG A 17 12.88 -9.50 -4.17
C ARG A 17 12.63 -8.39 -3.16
N THR A 18 11.94 -7.33 -3.59
CA THR A 18 11.58 -6.21 -2.72
C THR A 18 10.52 -6.61 -1.71
N LEU A 19 9.48 -7.34 -2.12
CA LEU A 19 8.48 -7.87 -1.19
C LEU A 19 9.09 -8.86 -0.21
N ASP A 20 10.03 -9.71 -0.64
CA ASP A 20 10.79 -10.58 0.26
C ASP A 20 11.56 -9.79 1.33
N ARG A 21 12.30 -8.74 0.91
CA ARG A 21 13.02 -7.86 1.85
C ARG A 21 12.06 -7.19 2.84
N LEU A 22 10.95 -6.65 2.35
CA LEU A 22 9.97 -5.96 3.19
C LEU A 22 9.31 -6.92 4.19
N ALA A 23 9.04 -8.16 3.80
CA ALA A 23 8.55 -9.19 4.72
C ALA A 23 9.55 -9.47 5.84
N PHE A 24 10.85 -9.57 5.53
CA PHE A 24 11.89 -9.70 6.56
C PHE A 24 11.93 -8.50 7.50
N GLU A 25 11.85 -7.26 6.98
CA GLU A 25 11.83 -6.05 7.82
C GLU A 25 10.62 -6.02 8.78
N ILE A 26 9.46 -6.53 8.36
CA ILE A 26 8.28 -6.65 9.24
C ILE A 26 8.55 -7.68 10.34
N ILE A 27 9.10 -8.86 9.99
CA ILE A 27 9.41 -9.94 10.96
C ILE A 27 10.46 -9.48 11.99
N GLU A 28 11.44 -8.69 11.57
CA GLU A 28 12.46 -8.17 12.49
C GLU A 28 11.90 -7.17 13.49
N ARG A 29 10.84 -6.43 13.12
CA ARG A 29 10.21 -5.43 13.99
C ARG A 29 9.05 -5.95 14.81
N HIS A 30 8.37 -6.99 14.34
CA HIS A 30 7.21 -7.58 14.98
C HIS A 30 7.38 -9.08 15.08
N ASP A 31 7.14 -9.62 16.27
CA ASP A 31 6.82 -11.04 16.38
C ASP A 31 5.42 -11.25 15.76
N PRO A 32 5.29 -12.03 14.68
CA PRO A 32 4.00 -12.29 14.04
C PRO A 32 2.97 -12.92 14.99
N ALA A 33 3.41 -13.64 16.03
CA ALA A 33 2.54 -14.17 17.09
C ALA A 33 2.03 -13.10 18.07
N CYS A 34 2.59 -11.89 18.06
CA CYS A 34 2.28 -10.80 19.00
C CYS A 34 1.34 -9.73 18.43
N GLY A 35 0.34 -10.13 17.65
CA GLY A 35 -0.75 -9.23 17.27
C GLY A 35 -0.49 -8.34 16.05
N LEU A 36 0.41 -8.75 15.16
CA LEU A 36 0.55 -8.15 13.82
C LEU A 36 -0.76 -8.34 13.02
N ALA A 37 -1.12 -7.34 12.20
CA ALA A 37 -2.16 -7.44 11.18
C ALA A 37 -1.78 -6.61 9.94
N LEU A 38 -2.19 -7.06 8.76
CA LEU A 38 -1.99 -6.32 7.51
C LEU A 38 -3.32 -5.75 7.02
N VAL A 39 -3.31 -4.51 6.54
CA VAL A 39 -4.47 -3.91 5.88
C VAL A 39 -4.01 -3.27 4.56
N GLY A 40 -4.45 -3.84 3.44
CA GLY A 40 -4.12 -3.31 2.12
C GLY A 40 -5.14 -2.31 1.61
N ILE A 41 -4.68 -1.16 1.11
CA ILE A 41 -5.53 -0.16 0.47
C ILE A 41 -5.86 -0.63 -0.94
N GLN A 42 -7.15 -0.66 -1.28
CA GLN A 42 -7.59 -1.14 -2.58
C GLN A 42 -7.17 -0.17 -3.70
N ARG A 43 -6.78 -0.67 -4.89
CA ARG A 43 -6.81 -2.09 -5.32
C ARG A 43 -5.44 -2.78 -5.19
N ARG A 44 -4.38 -2.16 -5.69
CA ARG A 44 -3.03 -2.76 -5.79
C ARG A 44 -2.38 -2.98 -4.43
N GLY A 45 -2.57 -2.07 -3.47
CA GLY A 45 -2.12 -2.26 -2.09
C GLY A 45 -2.70 -3.52 -1.43
N ALA A 46 -3.95 -3.87 -1.74
CA ALA A 46 -4.57 -5.11 -1.28
C ALA A 46 -3.92 -6.38 -1.83
N GLU A 47 -3.52 -6.39 -3.11
CA GLU A 47 -2.81 -7.52 -3.71
C GLU A 47 -1.38 -7.65 -3.14
N LEU A 48 -0.68 -6.52 -2.97
CA LEU A 48 0.62 -6.50 -2.31
C LEU A 48 0.53 -7.00 -0.86
N ALA A 49 -0.53 -6.62 -0.12
CA ALA A 49 -0.78 -7.09 1.24
C ALA A 49 -1.04 -8.60 1.30
N ALA A 50 -1.79 -9.15 0.34
CA ALA A 50 -2.02 -10.60 0.25
C ALA A 50 -0.71 -11.37 -0.01
N ARG A 51 0.14 -10.85 -0.89
CA ARG A 51 1.48 -11.44 -1.14
C ARG A 51 2.36 -11.37 0.10
N LEU A 52 2.38 -10.23 0.80
CA LEU A 52 3.14 -10.07 2.05
C LEU A 52 2.62 -11.02 3.13
N LYS A 53 1.30 -11.20 3.26
CA LYS A 53 0.71 -12.17 4.17
C LYS A 53 1.26 -13.58 3.91
N ALA A 54 1.20 -14.06 2.66
CA ALA A 54 1.71 -15.37 2.31
C ALA A 54 3.21 -15.54 2.63
N LEU A 55 3.99 -14.48 2.40
CA LEU A 55 5.42 -14.42 2.72
C LEU A 55 5.69 -14.44 4.24
N LEU A 56 4.83 -13.82 5.05
CA LEU A 56 4.94 -13.80 6.50
C LEU A 56 4.48 -15.13 7.10
N ASP A 57 3.33 -15.66 6.67
CA ASP A 57 2.80 -16.94 7.16
C ASP A 57 3.81 -18.08 6.94
N ALA A 58 4.42 -18.14 5.75
CA ALA A 58 5.39 -19.17 5.39
C ALA A 58 6.69 -19.13 6.23
N ARG A 59 7.02 -17.97 6.82
CA ARG A 59 8.27 -17.75 7.57
C ARG A 59 8.07 -17.71 9.08
N GLY A 60 6.99 -17.07 9.53
CA GLY A 60 6.68 -16.85 10.94
C GLY A 60 5.84 -17.97 11.56
N GLY A 61 5.27 -18.88 10.76
CA GLY A 61 4.50 -20.02 11.27
C GLY A 61 3.17 -19.65 11.94
N CYS A 62 2.68 -18.43 11.73
CA CYS A 62 1.37 -17.98 12.22
C CYS A 62 0.52 -17.42 11.08
N ASP A 63 -0.80 -17.50 11.21
CA ASP A 63 -1.76 -16.93 10.26
C ASP A 63 -1.95 -15.43 10.53
N VAL A 64 -1.26 -14.57 9.77
CA VAL A 64 -1.35 -13.11 9.94
C VAL A 64 -2.72 -12.61 9.44
N PRO A 65 -3.53 -11.92 10.26
CA PRO A 65 -4.80 -11.34 9.81
C PRO A 65 -4.60 -10.35 8.67
N LEU A 66 -5.44 -10.44 7.64
CA LEU A 66 -5.41 -9.59 6.45
C LEU A 66 -6.76 -8.93 6.23
N GLY A 67 -6.76 -7.60 6.14
CA GLY A 67 -7.92 -6.80 5.77
C GLY A 67 -7.68 -6.01 4.48
N LYS A 68 -8.76 -5.51 3.89
CA LYS A 68 -8.75 -4.67 2.70
C LYS A 68 -9.58 -3.42 2.96
N LEU A 69 -9.05 -2.26 2.58
CA LEU A 69 -9.72 -0.99 2.79
C LEU A 69 -9.96 -0.29 1.47
N ASP A 70 -11.23 -0.06 1.13
CA ASP A 70 -11.63 0.89 0.09
C ASP A 70 -11.83 2.27 0.72
N ILE A 71 -11.06 3.23 0.21
CA ILE A 71 -11.05 4.63 0.67
C ILE A 71 -11.74 5.57 -0.31
N ASN A 72 -12.39 5.07 -1.36
CA ASN A 72 -13.06 5.89 -2.37
C ASN A 72 -14.06 6.88 -1.75
N LEU A 73 -14.70 6.51 -0.63
CA LEU A 73 -15.60 7.41 0.11
C LEU A 73 -14.90 8.57 0.85
N TYR A 74 -13.60 8.46 1.12
CA TYR A 74 -12.84 9.34 2.00
C TYR A 74 -11.89 10.27 1.23
N ARG A 75 -11.89 10.23 -0.10
CA ARG A 75 -11.03 11.10 -0.91
C ARG A 75 -11.63 12.50 -1.04
N ASP A 76 -10.88 13.53 -0.68
CA ASP A 76 -11.38 14.92 -0.71
C ASP A 76 -11.54 15.51 -2.13
N ASP A 77 -11.03 14.84 -3.17
CA ASP A 77 -10.92 15.34 -4.54
C ASP A 77 -12.15 15.06 -5.43
N TRP A 78 -13.27 14.60 -4.85
CA TRP A 78 -14.56 14.46 -5.58
C TRP A 78 -15.17 15.78 -6.03
N THR A 79 -14.60 16.93 -5.67
CA THR A 79 -15.18 18.25 -5.95
C THR A 79 -15.30 18.59 -7.45
N ASN A 80 -14.79 17.76 -8.37
CA ASN A 80 -14.74 18.09 -9.80
C ASN A 80 -15.01 16.94 -10.80
N ARG A 81 -15.59 15.80 -10.40
CA ARG A 81 -15.94 14.73 -11.34
C ARG A 81 -17.34 14.17 -11.08
N ASP A 82 -18.17 14.12 -12.14
CA ASP A 82 -19.49 13.44 -12.23
C ASP A 82 -19.44 11.92 -12.02
N VAL A 83 -18.46 11.42 -11.25
CA VAL A 83 -18.30 10.01 -10.94
C VAL A 83 -18.79 9.86 -9.50
N GLN A 84 -19.85 9.09 -9.27
CA GLN A 84 -20.18 8.67 -7.92
C GLN A 84 -19.09 7.68 -7.45
N PRO A 85 -18.59 7.79 -6.21
CA PRO A 85 -17.72 6.77 -5.65
C PRO A 85 -18.42 5.41 -5.74
N GLN A 86 -17.91 4.51 -6.58
CA GLN A 86 -18.27 3.10 -6.45
C GLN A 86 -17.58 2.61 -5.18
N VAL A 87 -18.37 2.47 -4.12
CA VAL A 87 -17.91 1.90 -2.85
C VAL A 87 -17.73 0.41 -3.07
N GLY A 88 -16.50 -0.03 -3.25
CA GLY A 88 -16.15 -1.42 -3.01
C GLY A 88 -16.27 -1.71 -1.51
N PRO A 89 -16.60 -2.94 -1.11
CA PRO A 89 -16.65 -3.27 0.31
C PRO A 89 -15.23 -3.26 0.89
N SER A 90 -14.99 -2.35 1.84
CA SER A 90 -13.94 -2.53 2.84
C SER A 90 -14.26 -3.77 3.68
N ASP A 91 -13.26 -4.63 3.89
CA ASP A 91 -13.40 -5.89 4.60
C ASP A 91 -12.22 -6.07 5.57
N ILE A 92 -12.51 -5.91 6.86
CA ILE A 92 -11.55 -6.14 7.94
C ILE A 92 -12.21 -7.16 8.89
N PRO A 93 -12.04 -8.48 8.63
CA PRO A 93 -12.79 -9.54 9.30
C PRO A 93 -12.24 -9.89 10.70
N PHE A 94 -11.60 -8.93 11.37
CA PHE A 94 -10.97 -9.10 12.67
C PHE A 94 -10.99 -7.80 13.49
N PRO A 95 -10.97 -7.87 14.83
CA PRO A 95 -10.89 -6.67 15.65
C PRO A 95 -9.51 -6.01 15.51
N LEU A 96 -9.50 -4.68 15.35
CA LEU A 96 -8.26 -3.90 15.35
C LEU A 96 -7.70 -3.69 16.76
N ALA A 97 -8.53 -3.79 17.80
CA ALA A 97 -8.09 -3.61 19.18
C ALA A 97 -6.97 -4.59 19.53
N GLY A 98 -5.88 -4.06 20.09
CA GLY A 98 -4.70 -4.86 20.45
C GLY A 98 -3.79 -5.24 19.28
N LYS A 99 -4.08 -4.78 18.05
CA LYS A 99 -3.26 -5.10 16.86
C LYS A 99 -2.25 -4.01 16.53
N ASN A 100 -1.09 -4.43 16.03
CA ASN A 100 -0.14 -3.59 15.31
C ASN A 100 -0.44 -3.72 13.82
N VAL A 101 -1.02 -2.68 13.23
CA VAL A 101 -1.48 -2.71 11.84
C VAL A 101 -0.39 -2.16 10.92
N VAL A 102 -0.05 -2.89 9.88
CA VAL A 102 0.72 -2.37 8.74
C VAL A 102 -0.26 -2.07 7.61
N LEU A 103 -0.49 -0.77 7.36
CA LEU A 103 -1.19 -0.28 6.17
C LEU A 103 -0.29 -0.41 4.95
N ILE A 104 -0.84 -0.94 3.86
CA ILE A 104 -0.07 -1.26 2.66
C ILE A 104 -0.67 -0.55 1.46
N ASP A 105 0.15 0.21 0.74
CA ASP A 105 -0.20 0.88 -0.51
C ASP A 105 0.85 0.64 -1.59
N ASP A 106 0.52 0.87 -2.85
CA ASP A 106 1.48 0.72 -3.94
C ASP A 106 2.43 1.93 -4.02
N VAL A 107 1.90 3.16 -3.95
CA VAL A 107 2.67 4.40 -4.14
C VAL A 107 2.32 5.46 -3.10
N LEU A 108 3.30 5.87 -2.30
CA LEU A 108 3.16 7.04 -1.43
C LEU A 108 3.53 8.33 -2.18
N PHE A 109 2.53 9.18 -2.44
CA PHE A 109 2.70 10.50 -3.09
C PHE A 109 2.36 11.70 -2.20
N SER A 110 1.16 12.28 -2.28
CA SER A 110 0.82 13.49 -1.51
C SER A 110 0.61 13.19 -0.03
N GLY A 111 0.25 11.93 0.27
CA GLY A 111 -0.16 11.44 1.58
C GLY A 111 -1.68 11.41 1.79
N ARG A 112 -2.47 12.02 0.89
CA ARG A 112 -3.94 12.12 1.05
C ARG A 112 -4.64 10.76 1.11
N THR A 113 -4.24 9.84 0.23
CA THR A 113 -4.69 8.44 0.23
C THR A 113 -4.51 7.78 1.59
N ILE A 114 -3.35 8.00 2.21
CA ILE A 114 -3.05 7.42 3.52
C ILE A 114 -3.83 8.11 4.65
N ARG A 115 -4.02 9.44 4.58
CA ARG A 115 -4.85 10.16 5.55
C ARG A 115 -6.28 9.60 5.56
N ALA A 116 -6.86 9.45 4.37
CA ALA A 116 -8.18 8.84 4.17
C ALA A 116 -8.22 7.39 4.68
N ALA A 117 -7.17 6.61 4.43
CA ALA A 117 -7.06 5.24 4.93
C ALA A 117 -6.97 5.18 6.46
N LEU A 118 -6.26 6.12 7.10
CA LEU A 118 -6.18 6.20 8.55
C LEU A 118 -7.54 6.56 9.17
N GLU A 119 -8.27 7.51 8.58
CA GLU A 119 -9.64 7.86 9.00
C GLU A 119 -10.55 6.64 8.92
N ALA A 120 -10.62 6.01 7.74
CA ALA A 120 -11.46 4.84 7.52
C ALA A 120 -11.07 3.66 8.41
N LEU A 121 -9.77 3.40 8.63
CA LEU A 121 -9.29 2.34 9.52
C LEU A 121 -9.79 2.55 10.96
N LEU A 122 -9.86 3.80 11.43
CA LEU A 122 -10.36 4.10 12.77
C LEU A 122 -11.87 3.84 12.90
N ASP A 123 -12.65 3.83 11.82
CA ASP A 123 -14.06 3.45 11.92
C ASP A 123 -14.24 1.95 12.25
N TYR A 124 -13.23 1.11 11.98
CA TYR A 124 -13.21 -0.31 12.33
C TYR A 124 -12.64 -0.61 13.71
N GLY A 125 -12.04 0.37 14.39
CA GLY A 125 -11.51 0.20 15.75
C GLY A 125 -10.28 1.04 16.06
N ARG A 126 -9.58 0.66 17.13
CA ARG A 126 -8.39 1.38 17.61
C ARG A 126 -7.21 0.40 17.73
N PRO A 127 -6.31 0.35 16.73
CA PRO A 127 -5.10 -0.45 16.84
C PRO A 127 -4.11 0.17 17.85
N ASN A 128 -3.19 -0.66 18.36
CA ASN A 128 -2.11 -0.22 19.25
C ASN A 128 -1.11 0.67 18.51
N ARG A 129 -0.86 0.34 17.24
CA ARG A 129 0.05 1.05 16.35
C ARG A 129 -0.42 0.90 14.91
N VAL A 130 -0.21 1.95 14.12
CA VAL A 130 -0.35 1.89 12.67
C VAL A 130 0.98 2.27 12.05
N GLU A 131 1.47 1.42 11.16
CA GLU A 131 2.64 1.67 10.32
C GLU A 131 2.22 1.71 8.85
N LEU A 132 3.05 2.31 8.02
CA LEU A 132 2.84 2.38 6.58
C LEU A 132 3.98 1.68 5.82
N LEU A 133 3.60 0.74 4.97
CA LEU A 133 4.46 0.11 3.97
C LEU A 133 3.99 0.52 2.57
N VAL A 134 4.93 0.95 1.74
CA VAL A 134 4.66 1.19 0.31
C VAL A 134 5.65 0.53 -0.62
N LEU A 135 5.23 0.11 -1.80
CA LEU A 135 6.20 -0.38 -2.80
C LEU A 135 7.08 0.76 -3.30
N ILE A 136 6.49 1.92 -3.62
CA ILE A 136 7.22 3.11 -4.09
C ILE A 136 6.96 4.31 -3.18
N ASP A 137 8.04 4.94 -2.72
CA ASP A 137 8.00 6.23 -2.03
C ASP A 137 8.41 7.34 -3.00
N ARG A 138 7.42 8.12 -3.46
CA ARG A 138 7.62 9.26 -4.36
C ARG A 138 7.95 10.51 -3.54
N ARG A 139 9.21 10.96 -3.61
CA ARG A 139 9.72 12.11 -2.84
C ARG A 139 9.56 13.43 -3.59
N GLY A 140 9.46 14.51 -2.83
CA GLY A 140 9.46 15.90 -3.34
C GLY A 140 8.09 16.58 -3.42
N HIS A 141 7.01 15.87 -3.09
CA HIS A 141 5.64 16.33 -3.33
C HIS A 141 4.66 15.94 -2.22
N ARG A 142 5.16 15.86 -0.98
CA ARG A 142 4.29 15.61 0.19
C ARG A 142 3.46 16.85 0.46
N GLU A 143 2.16 16.67 0.60
CA GLU A 143 1.23 17.72 1.04
C GLU A 143 0.81 17.53 2.49
N LEU A 144 0.98 16.32 3.02
CA LEU A 144 0.74 15.96 4.41
C LEU A 144 2.03 15.42 5.05
N PRO A 145 2.22 15.58 6.38
CA PRO A 145 3.40 15.09 7.10
C PRO A 145 3.37 13.56 7.30
N ILE A 146 3.12 12.81 6.24
CA ILE A 146 2.99 11.35 6.23
C ILE A 146 4.24 10.73 5.61
N GLN A 147 4.81 9.76 6.32
CA GLN A 147 6.00 9.01 5.91
C GLN A 147 5.73 7.52 6.01
N ALA A 148 6.40 6.73 5.17
CA ALA A 148 6.34 5.28 5.26
C ALA A 148 7.42 4.76 6.22
N ASP A 149 7.03 3.82 7.08
CA ASP A 149 7.92 3.05 7.95
C ASP A 149 8.73 2.02 7.15
N TYR A 150 8.17 1.55 6.03
CA TYR A 150 8.76 0.61 5.09
C TYR A 150 8.55 1.10 3.66
N PHE A 151 9.57 0.98 2.80
CA PHE A 151 9.43 1.31 1.39
C PHE A 151 10.25 0.36 0.51
N GLY A 152 9.69 0.00 -0.64
CA GLY A 152 10.38 -0.81 -1.62
C GLY A 152 11.51 -0.04 -2.32
N LYS A 153 11.16 1.08 -2.97
CA LYS A 153 12.11 1.96 -3.65
C LYS A 153 11.70 3.42 -3.52
N ARG A 154 12.67 4.30 -3.25
CA ARG A 154 12.47 5.75 -3.30
C ARG A 154 12.77 6.29 -4.69
N VAL A 155 11.92 7.19 -5.16
CA VAL A 155 12.08 7.85 -6.46
C VAL A 155 11.82 9.34 -6.35
N HIS A 156 12.64 10.13 -7.05
CA HIS A 156 12.36 11.54 -7.29
C HIS A 156 11.61 11.66 -8.62
N THR A 157 10.54 12.42 -8.63
CA THR A 157 9.73 12.65 -9.83
C THR A 157 9.56 14.14 -10.07
N ALA A 158 9.45 14.54 -11.33
CA ALA A 158 9.01 15.88 -11.71
C ALA A 158 7.49 16.03 -11.55
N GLN A 159 6.99 17.27 -11.63
CA GLN A 159 5.57 17.60 -11.40
C GLN A 159 4.61 17.01 -12.45
N GLY A 160 5.11 16.62 -13.63
CA GLY A 160 4.33 15.94 -14.68
C GLY A 160 4.56 14.43 -14.76
N GLU A 161 5.49 13.89 -13.97
CA GLU A 161 5.74 12.45 -13.97
C GLU A 161 4.82 11.73 -12.98
N HIS A 162 4.42 10.51 -13.29
CA HIS A 162 3.69 9.63 -12.39
C HIS A 162 4.27 8.20 -12.38
N VAL A 163 3.99 7.47 -11.31
CA VAL A 163 4.44 6.10 -11.13
C VAL A 163 3.27 5.17 -11.35
N ASP A 164 3.40 4.27 -12.32
CA ASP A 164 2.43 3.21 -12.57
C ASP A 164 2.97 1.90 -12.01
N VAL A 165 2.19 1.29 -11.12
CA VAL A 165 2.47 -0.03 -10.54
C VAL A 165 1.52 -1.04 -11.18
N ALA A 166 2.11 -2.06 -11.79
CA ALA A 166 1.40 -3.23 -12.29
C ALA A 166 1.61 -4.40 -11.33
N VAL A 167 0.53 -5.09 -10.98
CA VAL A 167 0.55 -6.34 -10.22
C VAL A 167 -0.13 -7.43 -11.04
N ALA A 168 0.47 -8.62 -11.08
CA ALA A 168 0.01 -9.71 -11.94
C ALA A 168 -1.47 -10.07 -11.77
N GLU A 169 -2.03 -9.95 -10.55
CA GLU A 169 -3.42 -10.25 -10.24
C GLU A 169 -4.44 -9.34 -10.94
N LEU A 170 -4.02 -8.11 -11.30
CA LEU A 170 -4.88 -7.10 -11.92
C LEU A 170 -4.47 -6.75 -13.35
N ASP A 171 -3.17 -6.78 -13.62
CA ASP A 171 -2.57 -6.24 -14.83
C ASP A 171 -1.88 -7.32 -15.70
N GLY A 172 -1.81 -8.57 -15.23
CA GLY A 172 -1.20 -9.70 -15.94
C GLY A 172 0.33 -9.77 -15.87
N GLU A 173 0.99 -8.73 -15.36
CA GLU A 173 2.42 -8.71 -15.09
C GLU A 173 2.76 -7.89 -13.83
N ASP A 174 3.95 -8.14 -13.27
CA ASP A 174 4.52 -7.30 -12.23
C ASP A 174 5.50 -6.28 -12.83
N GLY A 175 5.36 -5.02 -12.44
CA GLY A 175 6.31 -4.00 -12.86
C GLY A 175 6.03 -2.64 -12.26
N VAL A 176 7.03 -1.77 -12.31
CA VAL A 176 6.87 -0.37 -11.96
C VAL A 176 7.47 0.49 -13.06
N LEU A 177 6.69 1.44 -13.56
CA LEU A 177 7.09 2.40 -14.58
C LEU A 177 7.02 3.82 -14.03
N LEU A 178 7.97 4.66 -14.43
CA LEU A 178 7.86 6.11 -14.36
C LEU A 178 7.40 6.59 -15.73
N VAL A 179 6.30 7.34 -15.77
CA VAL A 179 5.69 7.87 -16.99
C VAL A 179 5.70 9.39 -16.89
N GLY A 180 5.91 10.11 -18.00
CA GLY A 180 5.86 11.56 -18.07
C GLY A 180 5.39 12.10 -19.41
#